data_AF-A0A6V8NXP2-F1
#
_entry.id   AF-A0A6V8NXP2-F1
#
_cell.length_a   1.000
_cell.length_b   1.000
_cell.length_c   1.000
_cell.angle_alpha   90.00
_cell.angle_beta   90.00
_cell.angle_gamma   90.00
#
_symmetry.space_group_name_H-M   'P 1'
#
loop_
_entity.id
_entity.type
_entity.pdbx_description
1 polymer ?
#
loop_
_entity_poly.entity_id
_entity_poly.type
_entity_poly.pdbx_seq_one_letter_code
_entity_poly.pdbx_strand_id
1 'polypeptide(L)'
;MTSLLSSGVFYLLLGLVPVIVGISVFTIGVEVSPDKADHVLAWAAYNFLPPWLGVIFMVTLFAAIVSTAGNLSLSIATLFTHNVYQELRPVATDREMLTVVRIAIAVGTILAMIIAIYFEALYKLIIFSGAIGLATVFASYVFGLFWKKANTIGAISSYFAGMVSWVISFLLVFPTAIEANTGILAEGEVYWEWAIADAVFISLTPATIISIVTLIVVSLVTQKIAPPKPMLSRSGENMEKVPKFFWSK
;
A
#
# COMPACT_ATOMS: atom_id res chain seq x y z
N MET A 1 -9.51 -1.17 -23.35
CA MET A 1 -10.49 -1.96 -22.56
C MET A 1 -10.09 -3.42 -22.50
N THR A 2 -9.74 -4.04 -23.63
CA THR A 2 -9.17 -5.40 -23.66
C THR A 2 -7.92 -5.55 -22.80
N SER A 3 -7.00 -4.57 -22.81
CA SER A 3 -5.78 -4.58 -21.99
C SER A 3 -6.01 -4.49 -20.48
N LEU A 4 -6.98 -3.67 -20.03
CA LEU A 4 -7.33 -3.54 -18.61
C LEU A 4 -8.00 -4.82 -18.10
N LEU A 5 -8.98 -5.33 -18.86
CA LEU A 5 -9.68 -6.57 -18.52
C LEU A 5 -8.73 -7.76 -18.54
N SER A 6 -7.87 -7.85 -19.56
CA SER A 6 -6.86 -8.92 -19.62
C SER A 6 -5.90 -8.83 -18.44
N SER A 7 -5.42 -7.64 -18.09
CA SER A 7 -4.55 -7.47 -16.92
C SER A 7 -5.25 -7.88 -15.63
N GLY A 8 -6.52 -7.55 -15.44
CA GLY A 8 -7.30 -7.97 -14.27
C GLY A 8 -7.46 -9.49 -14.20
N VAL A 9 -7.78 -10.13 -15.33
CA VAL A 9 -7.88 -11.59 -15.42
C VAL A 9 -6.53 -12.25 -15.11
N PHE A 10 -5.43 -11.78 -15.73
CA PHE A 10 -4.09 -12.30 -15.45
C PHE A 10 -3.67 -12.10 -13.99
N TYR A 11 -4.01 -10.95 -13.39
CA TYR A 11 -3.73 -10.69 -11.98
C TYR A 11 -4.42 -11.72 -11.08
N LEU A 12 -5.70 -12.01 -11.31
CA LEU A 12 -6.45 -13.01 -10.54
C LEU A 12 -5.89 -14.43 -10.77
N LEU A 13 -5.62 -14.80 -12.03
CA LEU A 13 -5.11 -16.13 -12.35
C LEU A 13 -3.73 -16.38 -11.73
N LEU A 14 -2.80 -15.43 -11.85
CA LEU A 14 -1.45 -15.56 -11.31
C LEU A 14 -1.43 -15.40 -9.78
N GLY A 15 -2.26 -14.51 -9.23
CA GLY A 15 -2.38 -14.30 -7.79
C GLY A 15 -2.95 -15.50 -7.04
N LEU A 16 -3.78 -16.32 -7.70
CA LEU A 16 -4.34 -17.55 -7.12
C LEU A 16 -3.34 -18.71 -7.05
N VAL A 17 -2.27 -18.70 -7.85
CA VAL A 17 -1.26 -19.78 -7.84
C VAL A 17 -0.68 -20.04 -6.45
N PRO A 18 -0.11 -19.06 -5.72
CA PRO A 18 0.43 -19.31 -4.38
C PRO A 18 -0.65 -19.74 -3.38
N VAL A 19 -1.89 -19.27 -3.52
CA VAL A 19 -3.02 -19.65 -2.65
C VAL A 19 -3.36 -21.13 -2.84
N ILE A 20 -3.48 -21.58 -4.09
CA ILE A 20 -3.76 -22.98 -4.43
C ILE A 20 -2.64 -23.89 -3.93
N VAL A 21 -1.37 -23.48 -4.08
CA VAL A 21 -0.23 -24.24 -3.54
C VAL A 21 -0.31 -24.34 -2.02
N GLY A 22 -0.59 -23.25 -1.32
CA GLY A 22 -0.76 -23.24 0.14
C GLY A 22 -1.86 -24.19 0.61
N ILE A 23 -3.04 -24.13 -0.01
CA ILE A 23 -4.15 -25.04 0.27
C ILE A 23 -3.75 -26.50 -0.01
N SER A 24 -3.07 -26.75 -1.13
CA SER A 24 -2.65 -28.09 -1.52
C SER A 24 -1.69 -28.70 -0.49
N VAL A 25 -0.69 -27.93 -0.02
CA VAL A 25 0.26 -28.36 1.03
C VAL A 25 -0.46 -28.70 2.33
N PHE A 26 -1.48 -27.93 2.71
CA PHE A 26 -2.29 -28.23 3.88
C PHE A 26 -3.10 -29.51 3.71
N THR A 27 -3.72 -29.73 2.53
CA THR A 27 -4.57 -30.91 2.27
C THR A 27 -3.81 -32.24 2.27
N ILE A 28 -2.52 -32.24 1.95
CA ILE A 28 -1.68 -33.45 1.97
C ILE A 28 -1.17 -33.82 3.38
N GLY A 29 -1.64 -33.11 4.42
CA GLY A 29 -1.32 -33.39 5.82
C GLY A 29 0.00 -32.78 6.31
N VAL A 30 0.58 -31.83 5.58
CA VAL A 30 1.73 -31.07 6.05
C VAL A 30 1.22 -29.96 6.95
N GLU A 31 1.31 -30.17 8.26
CA GLU A 31 1.07 -29.12 9.24
C GLU A 31 2.22 -28.11 9.20
N VAL A 32 1.98 -26.99 8.52
CA VAL A 32 2.87 -25.85 8.56
C VAL A 32 2.44 -24.96 9.70
N SER A 33 3.33 -24.77 10.66
CA SER A 33 3.08 -23.85 11.77
C SER A 33 2.87 -22.42 11.23
N PRO A 34 1.96 -21.61 11.79
CA PRO A 34 1.62 -20.28 11.25
C PRO A 34 2.82 -19.35 11.06
N ASP A 35 3.85 -19.47 11.90
CA ASP A 35 5.15 -18.77 11.82
C ASP A 35 5.97 -19.12 10.57
N LYS A 36 5.67 -20.25 9.92
CA LYS A 36 6.36 -20.71 8.70
C LYS A 36 5.48 -20.61 7.45
N ALA A 37 4.27 -20.07 7.59
CA ALA A 37 3.32 -19.93 6.48
C ALA A 37 3.91 -19.09 5.33
N ASP A 38 4.73 -18.08 5.65
CA ASP A 38 5.39 -17.20 4.67
C ASP A 38 6.40 -17.94 3.78
N HIS A 39 6.86 -19.13 4.19
CA HIS A 39 7.86 -19.93 3.47
C HIS A 39 7.26 -21.12 2.70
N VAL A 40 5.93 -21.32 2.76
CA VAL A 40 5.26 -22.50 2.18
C VAL A 40 5.55 -22.67 0.71
N LEU A 41 5.57 -21.58 -0.06
CA LEU A 41 5.80 -21.63 -1.50
C LEU A 41 7.21 -22.13 -1.85
N ALA A 42 8.22 -21.60 -1.14
CA ALA A 42 9.61 -22.00 -1.31
C ALA A 42 9.82 -23.45 -0.84
N TRP A 43 9.22 -23.82 0.29
CA TRP A 43 9.27 -25.18 0.81
C TRP A 43 8.62 -26.18 -0.16
N ALA A 44 7.46 -25.87 -0.71
CA ALA A 44 6.77 -26.72 -1.68
C ALA A 44 7.61 -26.92 -2.95
N ALA A 45 8.22 -25.84 -3.45
CA ALA A 45 9.11 -25.91 -4.61
C ALA A 45 10.32 -26.82 -4.35
N TYR A 46 10.92 -26.76 -3.16
CA TYR A 46 12.06 -27.59 -2.79
C TYR A 46 11.71 -29.09 -2.69
N ASN A 47 10.52 -29.41 -2.17
CA ASN A 47 10.13 -30.80 -1.90
C ASN A 47 9.43 -31.50 -3.08
N PHE A 48 8.69 -30.77 -3.92
CA PHE A 48 7.86 -31.38 -4.96
C PHE A 48 8.39 -31.19 -6.38
N LEU A 49 9.29 -30.24 -6.64
CA LEU A 49 9.85 -30.04 -7.97
C LEU A 49 11.09 -30.92 -8.19
N PRO A 50 11.34 -31.39 -9.42
CA PRO A 50 12.63 -31.93 -9.81
C PRO A 50 13.76 -30.93 -9.51
N PRO A 51 14.97 -31.38 -9.14
CA PRO A 51 16.04 -30.49 -8.68
C PRO A 51 16.35 -29.32 -9.62
N TRP A 52 16.37 -29.56 -10.93
CA TRP A 52 16.64 -28.51 -11.93
C TRP A 52 15.54 -27.44 -11.96
N LEU A 53 14.27 -27.83 -11.80
CA LEU A 53 13.14 -26.91 -11.82
C LEU A 53 13.01 -26.15 -10.50
N GLY A 54 13.32 -26.80 -9.37
CA GLY A 54 13.42 -26.15 -8.06
C GLY A 54 14.47 -25.03 -8.04
N VAL A 55 15.64 -25.26 -8.64
CA VAL A 55 16.69 -24.23 -8.77
C VAL A 55 16.19 -23.06 -9.63
N ILE A 56 15.60 -23.33 -10.81
CA ILE A 56 15.05 -22.28 -11.68
C ILE A 56 13.99 -21.47 -10.94
N PHE A 57 13.10 -22.14 -10.20
CA PHE A 57 12.05 -21.48 -9.42
C PHE A 57 12.63 -20.54 -8.36
N MET A 58 13.59 -21.02 -7.56
CA MET A 58 14.24 -20.21 -6.53
C MET A 58 14.97 -18.99 -7.12
N VAL A 59 15.74 -19.19 -8.19
CA VAL A 59 16.44 -18.08 -8.87
C VAL A 59 15.44 -17.04 -9.39
N THR A 60 14.35 -17.49 -9.99
CA THR A 60 13.29 -16.60 -10.51
C THR A 60 12.58 -15.86 -9.37
N LEU A 61 12.30 -16.53 -8.26
CA LEU A 61 11.69 -15.95 -7.06
C LEU A 61 12.58 -14.85 -6.49
N PHE A 62 13.88 -15.11 -6.29
CA PHE A 62 14.83 -14.09 -5.83
C PHE A 62 14.96 -12.93 -6.82
N ALA A 63 15.00 -13.21 -8.13
CA ALA A 63 15.05 -12.16 -9.14
C ALA A 63 13.81 -11.24 -9.10
N ALA A 64 12.62 -11.81 -8.91
CA ALA A 64 11.38 -11.05 -8.77
C ALA A 64 11.37 -10.18 -7.50
N ILE A 65 11.85 -10.72 -6.37
CA ILE A 65 11.98 -9.97 -5.11
C ILE A 65 12.94 -8.79 -5.28
N VAL A 66 14.13 -9.03 -5.83
CA VAL A 66 15.15 -7.98 -6.04
C VAL A 66 14.65 -6.92 -7.01
N SER A 67 13.93 -7.31 -8.08
CA SER A 67 13.32 -6.36 -9.01
C SER A 67 12.29 -5.45 -8.33
N THR A 68 11.45 -6.02 -7.48
CA THR A 68 10.43 -5.26 -6.73
C THR A 68 11.08 -4.33 -5.70
N ALA A 69 12.00 -4.86 -4.88
CA ALA A 69 12.72 -4.09 -3.88
C ALA A 69 13.51 -2.93 -4.52
N GLY A 70 14.22 -3.18 -5.62
CA GLY A 70 14.95 -2.15 -6.36
C GLY A 70 14.04 -1.03 -6.87
N ASN A 71 12.88 -1.37 -7.44
CA ASN A 71 11.91 -0.38 -7.91
C ASN A 71 11.31 0.45 -6.77
N LEU A 72 11.01 -0.19 -5.62
CA LEU A 72 10.49 0.52 -4.44
C LEU A 72 11.54 1.44 -3.82
N SER A 73 12.78 0.99 -3.67
CA SER A 73 13.90 1.80 -3.19
C SER A 73 14.15 3.01 -4.09
N LEU A 74 14.14 2.81 -5.41
CA LEU A 74 14.26 3.91 -6.37
C LEU A 74 13.07 4.87 -6.27
N SER A 75 11.84 4.35 -6.18
CA SER A 75 10.64 5.18 -6.08
C SER A 75 10.67 6.08 -4.84
N ILE A 76 11.02 5.53 -3.67
CA ILE A 76 11.16 6.30 -2.42
C ILE A 76 12.23 7.37 -2.58
N ALA A 77 13.39 7.02 -3.14
CA ALA A 77 14.49 7.96 -3.34
C ALA A 77 14.13 9.10 -4.30
N THR A 78 13.46 8.79 -5.41
CA THR A 78 12.99 9.79 -6.39
C THR A 78 11.92 10.68 -5.79
N LEU A 79 10.95 10.13 -5.06
CA LEU A 79 9.92 10.91 -4.36
C LEU A 79 10.55 11.84 -3.31
N PHE A 80 11.48 11.34 -2.50
CA PHE A 80 12.19 12.18 -1.53
C PHE A 80 12.97 13.31 -2.23
N THR A 81 13.71 12.98 -3.28
CA THR A 81 14.56 13.96 -3.97
C THR A 81 13.73 15.04 -4.65
N HIS A 82 12.63 14.69 -5.32
CA HIS A 82 11.78 15.67 -6.00
C HIS A 82 10.83 16.41 -5.05
N ASN A 83 10.20 15.73 -4.09
CA ASN A 83 9.16 16.35 -3.27
C ASN A 83 9.72 17.05 -2.02
N VAL A 84 10.90 16.66 -1.55
CA VAL A 84 11.51 17.22 -0.33
C VAL A 84 12.78 17.98 -0.69
N TYR A 85 13.76 17.32 -1.30
CA TYR A 85 15.06 17.95 -1.52
C TYR A 85 15.01 19.11 -2.53
N GLN A 86 14.30 18.96 -3.65
CA GLN A 86 14.18 20.01 -4.66
C GLN A 86 13.41 21.23 -4.15
N GLU A 87 12.41 21.05 -3.29
CA GLU A 87 11.71 22.16 -2.63
C GLU A 87 12.63 22.90 -1.63
N LEU A 88 13.49 22.17 -0.91
CA LEU A 88 14.48 22.77 0.00
C LEU A 88 15.63 23.46 -0.73
N ARG A 89 16.01 22.95 -1.91
CA ARG A 89 17.06 23.50 -2.76
C ARG A 89 16.59 23.65 -4.21
N PRO A 90 15.81 24.70 -4.53
CA PRO A 90 15.21 24.90 -5.85
C PRO A 90 16.22 25.03 -7.00
N VAL A 91 17.46 25.43 -6.70
CA VAL A 91 18.55 25.67 -7.67
C VAL A 91 19.50 24.47 -7.77
N ALA A 92 19.08 23.28 -7.32
CA ALA A 92 19.89 22.06 -7.43
C ALA A 92 20.12 21.69 -8.90
N THR A 93 21.36 21.31 -9.23
CA THR A 93 21.70 20.85 -10.60
C THR A 93 21.29 19.39 -10.82
N ASP A 94 21.11 18.95 -12.06
CA ASP A 94 20.78 17.54 -12.36
C ASP A 94 21.80 16.56 -11.78
N ARG A 95 23.09 16.91 -11.82
CA ARG A 95 24.17 16.09 -11.23
C ARG A 95 24.02 15.95 -9.72
N GLU A 96 23.61 17.03 -9.08
CA GLU A 96 23.35 17.05 -7.65
C GLU A 96 22.12 16.21 -7.31
N MET A 97 21.02 16.38 -8.05
CA MET A 97 19.80 15.57 -7.87
C MET A 97 20.10 14.08 -8.03
N LEU A 98 20.89 13.68 -9.03
CA LEU A 98 21.30 12.29 -9.21
C LEU A 98 22.12 11.77 -8.03
N THR A 99 22.98 12.61 -7.45
CA THR A 99 23.78 12.24 -6.27
C THR A 99 22.87 12.04 -5.06
N VAL A 100 21.90 12.94 -4.85
CA VAL A 100 20.92 12.83 -3.76
C VAL A 100 20.05 11.59 -3.93
N VAL A 101 19.58 11.27 -5.14
CA VAL A 101 18.85 10.02 -5.40
C VAL A 101 19.70 8.81 -5.01
N ARG A 102 20.97 8.74 -5.39
CA ARG A 102 21.85 7.61 -5.04
C ARG A 102 22.04 7.46 -3.52
N ILE A 103 22.21 8.57 -2.81
CA ILE A 103 22.33 8.56 -1.35
C ILE A 103 21.00 8.14 -0.71
N ALA A 104 19.87 8.69 -1.19
CA ALA A 104 18.54 8.36 -0.69
C ALA A 104 18.18 6.88 -0.94
N ILE A 105 18.61 6.27 -2.05
CA ILE A 105 18.49 4.82 -2.27
C ILE A 105 19.23 4.05 -1.18
N ALA A 106 20.50 4.41 -0.92
CA ALA A 106 21.31 3.71 0.07
C ALA A 106 20.69 3.84 1.47
N VAL A 107 20.37 5.06 1.90
CA VAL A 107 19.77 5.33 3.22
C VAL A 107 18.39 4.66 3.35
N GLY A 108 17.51 4.85 2.36
CA GLY A 108 16.16 4.28 2.37
C GLY A 108 16.17 2.75 2.40
N THR A 109 17.07 2.12 1.64
CA THR A 109 17.22 0.66 1.63
C THR A 109 17.76 0.13 2.96
N ILE A 110 18.73 0.82 3.57
CA ILE A 110 19.26 0.44 4.90
C ILE A 110 18.16 0.54 5.96
N LEU A 111 17.37 1.62 5.96
CA LEU A 111 16.25 1.79 6.90
C LEU A 111 15.19 0.70 6.69
N ALA A 112 14.84 0.39 5.44
CA ALA A 112 13.91 -0.70 5.13
C ALA A 112 14.45 -2.06 5.61
N MET A 113 15.75 -2.32 5.44
CA MET A 113 16.40 -3.53 5.93
C MET A 113 16.38 -3.62 7.46
N ILE A 114 16.63 -2.52 8.16
CA ILE A 114 16.53 -2.46 9.63
C ILE A 114 15.11 -2.84 10.05
N ILE A 115 14.09 -2.22 9.46
CA ILE A 115 12.69 -2.55 9.75
C ILE A 115 12.41 -4.04 9.48
N ALA A 116 12.89 -4.57 8.36
CA ALA A 116 12.70 -5.98 8.00
C ALA A 116 13.37 -6.96 8.98
N ILE A 117 14.46 -6.58 9.63
CA ILE A 117 15.13 -7.42 10.65
C ILE A 117 14.37 -7.42 11.98
N TYR A 118 13.73 -6.30 12.35
CA TYR A 118 13.04 -6.18 13.64
C TYR A 118 11.56 -6.58 13.61
N PHE A 119 10.93 -6.58 12.44
CA PHE A 119 9.53 -6.96 12.29
C PHE A 119 9.42 -8.36 11.68
N GLU A 120 9.08 -9.34 12.52
CA GLU A 120 9.12 -10.76 12.14
C GLU A 120 7.98 -11.19 11.20
N ALA A 121 6.83 -10.50 11.21
CA ALA A 121 5.66 -10.91 10.43
C ALA A 121 5.40 -9.98 9.24
N LEU A 122 5.72 -10.45 8.03
CA LEU A 122 5.48 -9.75 6.75
C LEU A 122 4.03 -9.27 6.63
N TYR A 123 3.10 -10.15 7.00
CA TYR A 123 1.66 -9.89 6.95
C TYR A 123 1.26 -8.64 7.74
N LYS A 124 1.84 -8.43 8.93
CA LYS A 124 1.55 -7.26 9.78
C LYS A 124 1.97 -5.96 9.09
N LEU A 125 3.17 -5.92 8.52
CA LEU A 125 3.65 -4.74 7.79
C LEU A 125 2.73 -4.37 6.63
N ILE A 126 2.25 -5.37 5.88
CA ILE A 126 1.37 -5.14 4.73
C ILE A 126 0.03 -4.56 5.18
N ILE A 127 -0.59 -5.13 6.22
CA ILE A 127 -1.85 -4.61 6.77
C ILE A 127 -1.70 -3.16 7.22
N PHE A 128 -0.70 -2.87 8.05
CA PHE A 128 -0.52 -1.52 8.59
C PHE A 128 -0.22 -0.49 7.49
N SER A 129 0.62 -0.85 6.52
CA SER A 129 0.94 0.01 5.38
C SER A 129 -0.30 0.32 4.52
N GLY A 130 -1.08 -0.71 4.16
CA GLY A 130 -2.28 -0.56 3.34
C GLY A 130 -3.37 0.25 4.04
N ALA A 131 -3.53 0.06 5.35
CA ALA A 131 -4.51 0.76 6.16
C ALA A 131 -4.32 2.27 6.13
N ILE A 132 -3.08 2.74 6.37
CA ILE A 132 -2.77 4.17 6.37
C ILE A 132 -3.08 4.80 5.00
N GLY A 133 -2.75 4.11 3.90
CA GLY A 133 -2.99 4.61 2.55
C GLY A 133 -4.47 4.88 2.26
N LEU A 134 -5.35 3.93 2.60
CA LEU A 134 -6.79 4.03 2.35
C LEU A 134 -7.48 5.07 3.24
N ALA A 135 -7.08 5.21 4.51
CA ALA A 135 -7.69 6.19 5.41
C ALA A 135 -7.29 7.63 5.05
N THR A 136 -6.06 7.85 4.58
CA THR A 136 -5.47 9.19 4.52
C THR A 136 -5.32 9.76 3.11
N VAL A 137 -4.83 8.97 2.15
CA VAL A 137 -4.45 9.46 0.81
C VAL A 137 -5.53 9.22 -0.22
N PHE A 138 -6.35 8.17 -0.06
CA PHE A 138 -7.35 7.77 -1.04
C PHE A 138 -8.30 8.92 -1.44
N ALA A 139 -8.91 9.58 -0.46
CA ALA A 139 -9.88 10.65 -0.71
C ALA A 139 -9.24 11.81 -1.48
N SER A 140 -8.10 12.30 -1.03
CA SER A 140 -7.39 13.42 -1.65
C SER A 140 -6.92 13.09 -3.06
N TYR A 141 -6.43 11.87 -3.30
CA TYR A 141 -5.99 11.43 -4.62
C TYR A 141 -7.16 11.29 -5.61
N VAL A 142 -8.21 10.54 -5.23
CA VAL A 142 -9.36 10.28 -6.11
C VAL A 142 -10.14 11.55 -6.39
N PHE A 143 -10.49 12.32 -5.37
CA PHE A 143 -11.25 13.55 -5.57
C PHE A 143 -10.40 14.64 -6.22
N GLY A 144 -9.08 14.69 -5.94
CA GLY A 144 -8.16 15.56 -6.64
C GLY A 144 -8.18 15.32 -8.16
N LEU A 145 -8.26 14.07 -8.61
CA LEU A 145 -8.29 13.69 -10.03
C LEU A 145 -9.67 13.79 -10.69
N PHE A 146 -10.75 13.49 -9.95
CA PHE A 146 -12.07 13.36 -10.56
C PHE A 146 -13.02 14.51 -10.24
N TRP A 147 -12.87 15.17 -9.08
CA TRP A 147 -13.79 16.19 -8.61
C TRP A 147 -13.23 17.61 -8.78
N LYS A 148 -13.80 18.36 -9.74
CA LYS A 148 -13.35 19.72 -10.10
C LYS A 148 -13.40 20.76 -8.97
N LYS A 149 -14.11 20.46 -7.88
CA LYS A 149 -14.27 21.35 -6.74
C LYS A 149 -13.27 21.06 -5.61
N ALA A 150 -12.45 20.00 -5.73
CA ALA A 150 -11.42 19.68 -4.77
C ALA A 150 -10.36 20.79 -4.72
N ASN A 151 -9.89 21.12 -3.52
CA ASN A 151 -8.84 22.12 -3.32
C ASN A 151 -7.81 21.66 -2.30
N THR A 152 -6.69 22.39 -2.21
CA THR A 152 -5.55 22.02 -1.36
C THR A 152 -5.91 21.95 0.12
N ILE A 153 -6.73 22.89 0.63
CA ILE A 153 -7.13 22.90 2.05
C ILE A 153 -8.01 21.70 2.39
N GLY A 154 -8.98 21.36 1.54
CA GLY A 154 -9.81 20.18 1.73
C GLY A 154 -9.02 18.88 1.63
N ALA A 155 -8.06 18.79 0.70
CA ALA A 155 -7.17 17.64 0.59
C ALA A 155 -6.33 17.43 1.86
N ILE A 156 -5.67 18.48 2.37
CA ILE A 156 -4.86 18.40 3.61
C ILE A 156 -5.75 18.07 4.82
N SER A 157 -6.91 18.72 4.92
CA SER A 157 -7.85 18.48 6.02
C SER A 157 -8.36 17.04 6.02
N SER A 158 -8.66 16.49 4.84
CA SER A 158 -9.10 15.09 4.69
C SER A 158 -8.03 14.09 5.12
N TYR A 159 -6.75 14.37 4.82
CA TYR A 159 -5.63 13.53 5.23
C TYR A 159 -5.56 13.40 6.75
N PHE A 160 -5.54 14.53 7.46
CA PHE A 160 -5.47 14.54 8.92
C PHE A 160 -6.75 14.01 9.57
N ALA A 161 -7.93 14.38 9.05
CA ALA A 161 -9.20 13.86 9.55
C ALA A 161 -9.30 12.34 9.39
N GLY A 162 -8.88 11.80 8.24
CA GLY A 162 -8.79 10.37 7.99
C GLY A 162 -7.81 9.66 8.93
N MET A 163 -6.62 10.23 9.15
CA MET A 163 -5.62 9.68 10.06
C MET A 163 -6.12 9.65 11.50
N VAL A 164 -6.62 10.78 12.00
CA VAL A 164 -7.11 10.92 13.39
C VAL A 164 -8.33 10.03 13.62
N SER A 165 -9.28 10.03 12.68
CA SER A 165 -10.47 9.17 12.81
C SER A 165 -10.13 7.69 12.74
N TRP A 166 -9.13 7.27 11.96
CA TRP A 166 -8.67 5.89 11.93
C TRP A 166 -8.06 5.47 13.27
N VAL A 167 -7.18 6.29 13.85
CA VAL A 167 -6.59 5.99 15.17
C VAL A 167 -7.68 5.92 16.25
N ILE A 168 -8.61 6.87 16.27
CA ILE A 168 -9.72 6.86 17.24
C ILE A 168 -10.60 5.62 17.04
N SER A 169 -10.98 5.31 15.81
CA SER A 169 -11.80 4.14 15.50
C SER A 169 -11.10 2.85 15.91
N PHE A 170 -9.79 2.75 15.66
CA PHE A 170 -8.97 1.62 16.08
C PHE A 170 -9.03 1.43 17.60
N LEU A 171 -8.81 2.49 18.37
CA LEU A 171 -8.86 2.42 19.84
C LEU A 171 -10.24 2.04 20.38
N LEU A 172 -11.32 2.42 19.68
CA LEU A 172 -12.69 2.06 20.07
C LEU A 172 -13.07 0.62 19.71
N VAL A 173 -12.63 0.14 18.55
CA VAL A 173 -12.95 -1.21 18.04
C VAL A 173 -12.05 -2.28 18.64
N PHE A 174 -10.80 -1.95 18.97
CA PHE A 174 -9.80 -2.92 19.42
C PHE A 174 -10.25 -3.77 20.64
N PRO A 175 -10.89 -3.22 21.69
CA PRO A 175 -11.43 -4.03 22.79
C PRO A 175 -12.48 -5.06 22.31
N THR A 176 -13.42 -4.64 21.47
CA THR A 176 -14.43 -5.54 20.91
C THR A 176 -13.83 -6.58 19.96
N ALA A 177 -12.76 -6.23 19.25
CA ALA A 177 -12.04 -7.17 18.39
C ALA A 177 -11.30 -8.23 19.21
N ILE A 178 -10.75 -7.89 20.38
CA ILE A 178 -10.15 -8.85 21.31
C ILE A 178 -11.23 -9.83 21.81
N GLU A 179 -12.38 -9.32 22.26
CA GLU A 179 -13.49 -10.15 22.74
C GLU A 179 -13.97 -11.12 21.64
N ALA A 180 -14.15 -10.63 20.41
CA ALA A 180 -14.55 -11.45 19.28
C ALA A 180 -13.52 -12.52 18.87
N ASN A 181 -12.23 -12.27 19.17
CA ASN A 181 -11.12 -13.16 18.86
C ASN A 181 -10.60 -13.94 20.08
N THR A 182 -11.43 -14.10 21.12
CA THR A 182 -11.12 -14.92 22.30
C THR A 182 -11.86 -16.25 22.22
N GLY A 183 -11.18 -17.36 22.45
CA GLY A 183 -11.84 -18.67 22.57
C GLY A 183 -12.18 -19.36 21.25
N ILE A 184 -11.63 -18.91 20.11
CA ILE A 184 -12.00 -19.44 18.78
C ILE A 184 -11.57 -20.90 18.58
N LEU A 185 -10.27 -21.22 18.74
CA LEU A 185 -9.77 -22.59 18.56
C LEU A 185 -9.39 -23.25 19.90
N ALA A 186 -9.03 -22.45 20.91
CA ALA A 186 -8.76 -22.89 22.27
C ALA A 186 -9.48 -21.97 23.25
N GLU A 187 -10.22 -22.56 24.20
CA GLU A 187 -11.03 -21.83 25.16
C GLU A 187 -10.15 -20.92 26.04
N GLY A 188 -10.50 -19.63 26.12
CA GLY A 188 -9.77 -18.63 26.91
C GLY A 188 -8.50 -18.05 26.26
N GLU A 189 -8.08 -18.53 25.09
CA GLU A 189 -6.94 -17.94 24.37
C GLU A 189 -7.36 -16.79 23.44
N VAL A 190 -6.55 -15.72 23.42
CA VAL A 190 -6.76 -14.54 22.58
C VAL A 190 -5.88 -14.63 21.33
N TYR A 191 -6.50 -14.59 20.16
CA TYR A 191 -5.80 -14.52 18.88
C TYR A 191 -5.44 -13.06 18.54
N TRP A 192 -4.39 -12.55 19.17
CA TRP A 192 -3.97 -11.15 19.09
C TRP A 192 -3.76 -10.64 17.67
N GLU A 193 -3.19 -11.47 16.78
CA GLU A 193 -2.93 -11.06 15.41
C GLU A 193 -4.21 -10.82 14.62
N TRP A 194 -5.22 -11.67 14.85
CA TRP A 194 -6.52 -11.57 14.21
C TRP A 194 -7.29 -10.38 14.78
N ALA A 195 -7.29 -10.20 16.10
CA ALA A 195 -7.88 -9.05 16.76
C ALA A 195 -7.31 -7.71 16.25
N ILE A 196 -5.99 -7.62 16.08
CA ILE A 196 -5.34 -6.43 15.51
C ILE A 196 -5.76 -6.23 14.06
N ALA A 197 -5.73 -7.28 13.24
CA ALA A 197 -6.11 -7.20 11.84
C ALA A 197 -7.57 -6.74 11.68
N ASP A 198 -8.50 -7.35 12.41
CA ASP A 198 -9.92 -6.98 12.41
C ASP A 198 -10.12 -5.53 12.83
N ALA A 199 -9.50 -5.12 13.94
CA ALA A 199 -9.59 -3.74 14.41
C ALA A 199 -9.05 -2.75 13.36
N VAL A 200 -7.93 -3.07 12.70
CA VAL A 200 -7.38 -2.24 11.62
C VAL A 200 -8.37 -2.13 10.46
N PHE A 201 -8.88 -3.24 9.93
CA PHE A 201 -9.76 -3.25 8.76
C PHE A 201 -11.13 -2.63 9.04
N ILE A 202 -11.76 -2.95 10.17
CA ILE A 202 -13.05 -2.41 10.56
C ILE A 202 -12.94 -0.88 10.72
N SER A 203 -11.83 -0.39 11.29
CA SER A 203 -11.59 1.04 11.51
C SER A 203 -11.34 1.82 10.21
N LEU A 204 -10.96 1.17 9.11
CA LEU A 204 -10.78 1.85 7.82
C LEU A 204 -12.08 2.38 7.26
N THR A 205 -13.16 1.62 7.37
CA THR A 205 -14.47 2.00 6.81
C THR A 205 -14.95 3.37 7.33
N PRO A 206 -15.09 3.61 8.65
CA PRO A 206 -15.50 4.92 9.14
C PRO A 206 -14.46 5.99 8.84
N ALA A 207 -13.17 5.69 8.91
CA ALA A 207 -12.11 6.66 8.66
C ALA A 207 -12.10 7.18 7.22
N THR A 208 -12.25 6.28 6.23
CA THR A 208 -12.34 6.65 4.82
C THR A 208 -13.60 7.48 4.55
N ILE A 209 -14.74 7.15 5.18
CA ILE A 209 -15.96 7.95 5.05
C ILE A 209 -15.74 9.36 5.62
N ILE A 210 -15.16 9.47 6.82
CA ILE A 210 -14.86 10.76 7.45
C ILE A 210 -13.87 11.57 6.60
N SER A 211 -12.85 10.93 6.05
CA SER A 211 -11.88 11.55 5.13
C SER A 211 -12.57 12.12 3.89
N ILE A 212 -13.43 11.34 3.23
CA ILE A 212 -14.20 11.77 2.04
C ILE A 212 -15.14 12.93 2.39
N VAL A 213 -15.90 12.81 3.47
CA VAL A 213 -16.84 13.87 3.91
C VAL A 213 -16.08 15.15 4.24
N THR A 214 -14.96 15.03 4.96
CA THR A 214 -14.11 16.18 5.30
C THR A 214 -13.58 16.86 4.05
N LEU A 215 -13.10 16.10 3.06
CA LEU A 215 -12.64 16.64 1.80
C LEU A 215 -13.75 17.45 1.13
N ILE A 216 -14.94 16.87 1.00
CA ILE A 216 -16.07 17.51 0.31
C ILE A 216 -16.48 18.79 1.03
N VAL A 217 -16.75 18.71 2.34
CA VAL A 217 -17.23 19.83 3.13
C VAL A 217 -16.19 20.96 3.16
N VAL A 218 -14.94 20.65 3.51
CA VAL A 218 -13.89 21.66 3.63
C VAL A 218 -13.59 22.28 2.27
N SER A 219 -13.52 21.50 1.18
CA SER A 219 -13.32 22.07 -0.14
C SER A 219 -14.45 23.01 -0.55
N LEU A 220 -15.72 22.68 -0.28
CA LEU A 220 -16.85 23.57 -0.58
C LEU A 220 -16.83 24.86 0.25
N VAL A 221 -16.53 24.77 1.54
CA VAL A 221 -16.47 25.93 2.44
C VAL A 221 -15.29 26.84 2.11
N THR A 222 -14.15 26.27 1.73
CA THR A 222 -12.90 27.02 1.53
C THR A 222 -12.66 27.44 0.09
N GLN A 223 -13.61 27.27 -0.84
CA GLN A 223 -13.41 27.64 -2.25
C GLN A 223 -12.99 29.10 -2.46
N LYS A 224 -13.49 30.02 -1.62
CA LYS A 224 -13.14 31.44 -1.69
C LYS A 224 -11.70 31.73 -1.25
N ILE A 225 -11.15 30.89 -0.36
CA ILE A 225 -9.81 31.05 0.22
C ILE A 225 -8.78 30.28 -0.60
N ALA A 226 -9.09 29.04 -0.95
CA ALA A 226 -8.27 28.17 -1.77
C ALA A 226 -9.10 27.67 -2.96
N PRO A 227 -9.06 28.36 -4.10
CA PRO A 227 -9.77 27.90 -5.29
C PRO A 227 -9.17 26.58 -5.80
N PRO A 228 -9.99 25.70 -6.41
CA PRO A 228 -9.50 24.51 -7.10
C PRO A 228 -8.43 24.86 -8.14
N LYS A 229 -7.31 24.14 -8.13
CA LYS A 229 -6.23 24.35 -9.09
C LYS A 229 -6.51 23.56 -10.38
N PRO A 230 -6.27 24.15 -11.56
CA PRO A 230 -6.42 23.42 -12.82
C PRO A 230 -5.39 22.29 -12.90
N MET A 231 -5.76 21.20 -13.57
CA MET A 231 -4.82 20.12 -13.88
C MET A 231 -3.91 20.58 -15.01
N LEU A 232 -2.62 20.70 -14.71
CA LEU A 232 -1.61 21.09 -15.68
C LEU A 232 -0.70 19.90 -15.97
N SER A 233 -0.28 19.76 -17.22
CA SER A 233 0.77 18.83 -17.61
C SER A 233 2.12 19.28 -17.02
N ARG A 234 3.15 18.44 -17.15
CA ARG A 234 4.52 18.84 -16.81
C ARG A 234 4.99 20.07 -17.62
N SER A 235 4.47 20.28 -18.83
CA SER A 235 4.74 21.46 -19.67
C SER A 235 3.85 22.67 -19.36
N GLY A 236 2.94 22.56 -18.39
CA GLY A 236 2.02 23.64 -18.00
C GLY A 236 0.74 23.72 -18.84
N GLU A 237 0.47 22.73 -19.70
CA GLU A 237 -0.73 22.70 -20.54
C GLU A 237 -1.97 22.28 -19.74
N ASN A 238 -3.11 22.92 -19.98
CA ASN A 238 -4.35 22.59 -19.29
C ASN A 238 -4.91 21.24 -19.76
N MET A 239 -5.02 20.30 -18.82
CA MET A 239 -5.47 18.92 -19.07
C MET A 239 -6.97 18.70 -18.80
N GLU A 240 -7.74 19.72 -18.41
CA GLU A 240 -9.15 19.54 -18.05
C GLU A 240 -10.04 19.06 -19.21
N LYS A 241 -9.65 19.40 -20.44
CA LYS A 241 -10.34 18.98 -21.68
C LYS A 241 -9.83 17.67 -22.24
N VAL A 242 -8.75 17.12 -21.68
CA VAL A 242 -8.24 15.82 -22.08
C VAL A 242 -9.24 14.77 -21.59
N PRO A 243 -9.72 13.86 -22.45
CA PRO A 243 -10.60 12.79 -22.03
C PRO A 243 -9.93 11.98 -20.91
N LYS A 244 -10.53 12.03 -19.71
CA LYS A 244 -9.99 11.35 -18.51
C LYS A 244 -9.95 9.84 -18.67
N PHE A 245 -10.80 9.32 -19.55
CA PHE A 245 -10.84 7.92 -19.91
C PHE A 245 -10.53 7.77 -21.39
N PHE A 246 -9.68 6.81 -21.73
CA PHE A 246 -9.29 6.50 -23.11
C PHE A 246 -10.48 6.09 -24.02
N TRP A 247 -11.67 5.90 -23.46
CA TRP A 247 -12.90 5.55 -24.18
C TRP A 247 -13.90 6.71 -24.32
N SER A 248 -13.68 7.87 -23.69
CA SER A 248 -14.53 9.04 -23.95
C SER A 248 -14.05 9.71 -25.24
N LYS A 249 -14.60 9.26 -26.37
CA LYS A 249 -14.70 10.09 -27.57
C LYS A 249 -15.95 10.96 -27.46
#